data_AF-A0A952B9Y7-F1
#
_entry.id   AF-A0A952B9Y7-F1
#
_cell.length_a   1.000
_cell.length_b   1.000
_cell.length_c   1.000
_cell.angle_alpha   90.00
_cell.angle_beta   90.00
_cell.angle_gamma   90.00
#
_symmetry.space_group_name_H-M   'P 1'
#
loop_
_entity.id
_entity.type
_entity.pdbx_description
1 polymer ?
#
loop_
_entity_poly.entity_id
_entity_poly.type
_entity_poly.pdbx_seq_one_letter_code
_entity_poly.pdbx_strand_id
1 'polypeptide(L)'
;MNSVEVGKSKLLETLKENRDKHQERFKKALEDWKLVVTHELQKSVQMALEGKEFRTHLELPKPSNHTPEYDSIIDQVDWHEDSLIDLSVSEFENFVRDDWSWKQSFLSGCSTYAFASMPLK
;
A
#
# COMPACT_ATOMS: atom_id res chain seq x y z
N MET A 1 7.06 17.01 -26.05
CA MET A 1 6.58 16.78 -24.68
C MET A 1 5.11 16.43 -24.85
N ASN A 2 4.72 15.19 -24.54
CA ASN A 2 3.33 14.77 -24.68
C ASN A 2 2.67 14.99 -23.32
N SER A 3 1.78 15.97 -23.22
CA SER A 3 0.88 16.13 -22.07
C SER A 3 -0.52 15.67 -22.45
N VAL A 4 -1.30 15.33 -21.44
CA VAL A 4 -2.74 15.08 -21.58
C VAL A 4 -3.45 16.04 -20.64
N GLU A 5 -4.37 16.81 -21.20
CA GLU A 5 -5.23 17.71 -20.44
C GLU A 5 -6.36 16.90 -19.79
N VAL A 6 -6.54 17.05 -18.48
CA VAL A 6 -7.60 16.38 -17.72
C VAL A 6 -8.39 17.38 -16.89
N GLY A 7 -9.69 17.12 -16.72
CA GLY A 7 -10.53 17.95 -15.86
C GLY A 7 -10.16 17.82 -14.38
N LYS A 8 -9.90 18.93 -13.70
CA LYS A 8 -9.52 19.00 -12.28
C LYS A 8 -10.46 18.21 -11.38
N SER A 9 -11.78 18.41 -11.51
CA SER A 9 -12.77 17.73 -10.66
C SER A 9 -12.71 16.20 -10.81
N LYS A 10 -12.55 15.72 -12.06
CA LYS A 10 -12.44 14.29 -12.34
C LYS A 10 -11.12 13.72 -11.80
N LEU A 11 -10.03 14.47 -11.92
CA LEU A 11 -8.74 14.08 -11.37
C LEU A 11 -8.79 13.97 -9.84
N LEU A 12 -9.39 14.94 -9.16
CA LEU A 12 -9.59 14.91 -7.70
C LEU A 12 -10.42 13.71 -7.25
N GLU A 13 -11.53 13.44 -7.92
CA GLU A 13 -12.38 12.27 -7.63
C GLU A 13 -11.57 10.98 -7.77
N THR A 14 -10.83 10.85 -8.88
CA THR A 14 -10.00 9.67 -9.18
C THR A 14 -8.91 9.47 -8.12
N LEU A 15 -8.20 10.54 -7.74
CA LEU A 15 -7.15 10.50 -6.72
C LEU A 15 -7.70 10.13 -5.34
N LYS A 16 -8.86 10.68 -4.94
CA LYS A 16 -9.52 10.35 -3.67
C LYS A 16 -9.95 8.88 -3.64
N GLU A 17 -10.55 8.39 -4.72
CA GLU A 17 -10.90 6.97 -4.82
C GLU A 17 -9.67 6.06 -4.74
N ASN A 18 -8.59 6.40 -5.44
CA ASN A 18 -7.36 5.62 -5.44
C ASN A 18 -6.71 5.61 -4.05
N ARG A 19 -6.65 6.77 -3.39
CA ARG A 19 -6.19 6.90 -2.00
C ARG A 19 -6.99 6.01 -1.06
N ASP A 20 -8.32 6.06 -1.14
CA ASP A 20 -9.19 5.33 -0.22
C ASP A 20 -9.05 3.81 -0.43
N LYS A 21 -8.97 3.36 -1.70
CA LYS A 21 -8.67 1.95 -2.06
C LYS A 21 -7.31 1.50 -1.50
N HIS A 22 -6.27 2.33 -1.64
CA HIS A 22 -4.94 2.04 -1.08
C HIS A 22 -4.99 1.98 0.45
N GLN A 23 -5.64 2.93 1.11
CA GLN A 23 -5.74 2.99 2.56
C GLN A 23 -6.45 1.75 3.13
N GLU A 24 -7.54 1.31 2.50
CA GLU A 24 -8.25 0.08 2.86
C GLU A 24 -7.34 -1.15 2.73
N ARG A 25 -6.68 -1.30 1.57
CA ARG A 25 -5.76 -2.40 1.31
C ARG A 25 -4.58 -2.41 2.29
N PHE A 26 -4.03 -1.23 2.61
CA PHE A 26 -2.95 -1.06 3.58
C PHE A 26 -3.40 -1.48 4.99
N LYS A 27 -4.58 -1.03 5.45
CA LYS A 27 -5.13 -1.41 6.76
C LYS A 27 -5.27 -2.92 6.86
N LYS A 28 -5.87 -3.56 5.85
CA LYS A 28 -6.01 -5.01 5.81
C LYS A 28 -4.65 -5.71 5.83
N ALA A 29 -3.71 -5.29 4.98
CA ALA A 29 -2.37 -5.88 4.94
C ALA A 29 -1.63 -5.72 6.27
N LEU A 30 -1.81 -4.59 6.97
CA LEU A 30 -1.22 -4.36 8.28
C LEU A 30 -1.83 -5.26 9.36
N GLU A 31 -3.13 -5.51 9.30
CA GLU A 31 -3.81 -6.47 10.19
C GLU A 31 -3.31 -7.90 9.95
N ASP A 32 -3.30 -8.35 8.69
CA ASP A 32 -2.79 -9.67 8.32
C ASP A 32 -1.32 -9.83 8.74
N TRP A 33 -0.49 -8.81 8.51
CA TRP A 33 0.92 -8.79 8.95
C TRP A 33 1.04 -8.95 10.46
N LYS A 34 0.25 -8.22 11.26
CA LYS A 34 0.27 -8.34 12.73
C LYS A 34 -0.08 -9.74 13.19
N LEU A 35 -1.07 -10.38 12.56
CA LEU A 35 -1.46 -11.75 12.88
C LEU A 35 -0.30 -12.73 12.63
N VAL A 36 0.32 -12.64 11.45
CA VAL A 36 1.45 -13.50 11.06
C VAL A 36 2.66 -13.30 11.97
N VAL A 37 3.03 -12.04 12.25
CA VAL A 37 4.11 -11.72 13.19
C VAL A 37 3.85 -12.33 14.56
N THR A 38 2.63 -12.15 15.08
CA THR A 38 2.26 -12.65 16.40
C THR A 38 2.35 -14.18 16.44
N HIS A 39 1.84 -14.85 15.42
CA HIS A 39 1.88 -16.31 15.30
C HIS A 39 3.33 -16.84 15.28
N GLU A 40 4.19 -16.28 14.42
CA GLU A 40 5.58 -16.75 14.29
C GLU A 40 6.41 -16.49 15.56
N LEU A 41 6.16 -15.36 16.24
CA LEU A 41 6.80 -15.06 17.52
C LEU A 41 6.31 -16.01 18.62
N GLN A 42 5.01 -16.28 18.72
CA GLN A 42 4.47 -17.24 19.68
C GLN A 42 5.03 -18.64 19.48
N LYS A 43 5.11 -19.10 18.22
CA LYS A 43 5.73 -20.38 17.86
C LYS A 43 7.20 -20.44 18.29
N SER A 44 7.95 -19.36 18.05
CA SER A 44 9.37 -19.29 18.44
C SER A 44 9.55 -19.32 19.96
N VAL A 45 8.70 -18.61 20.71
CA VAL A 45 8.68 -18.67 22.18
C VAL A 45 8.37 -20.08 22.67
N GLN A 46 7.37 -20.74 22.10
CA GLN A 46 7.01 -22.11 22.48
C GLN A 46 8.17 -23.09 22.24
N MET A 47 8.82 -23.01 21.07
CA MET A 47 9.98 -23.84 20.76
C MET A 47 11.15 -23.60 21.73
N ALA A 48 11.39 -22.34 22.11
CA ALA A 48 12.42 -21.99 23.09
C ALA A 48 12.13 -22.59 24.47
N LEU A 49 10.88 -22.52 24.95
CA LEU A 49 10.46 -23.11 26.22
C LEU A 49 10.59 -24.63 26.25
N GLU A 50 10.42 -25.28 25.10
CA GLU A 50 10.58 -26.73 24.93
C GLU A 50 12.05 -27.16 24.73
N GLY A 51 13.00 -26.22 24.72
CA GLY A 51 14.41 -26.49 24.45
C GLY A 51 14.68 -26.96 23.01
N LYS A 52 13.75 -26.69 22.07
CA LYS A 52 13.90 -26.99 20.65
C LYS A 52 14.67 -25.88 19.95
N GLU A 53 15.20 -26.17 18.77
CA GLU A 53 15.75 -25.14 17.89
C GLU A 53 14.64 -24.19 17.41
N PHE A 54 14.90 -22.89 17.43
CA PHE A 54 13.94 -21.85 17.07
C PHE A 54 14.64 -20.67 16.37
N ARG A 55 13.85 -19.86 15.64
CA ARG A 55 14.35 -18.62 15.04
C ARG A 55 14.37 -17.51 16.08
N THR A 56 15.51 -16.83 16.21
CA THR A 56 15.67 -15.68 17.12
C THR A 56 15.26 -14.35 16.50
N HIS A 57 15.10 -14.31 15.17
CA HIS A 57 14.64 -13.15 14.43
C HIS A 57 13.53 -13.52 13.44
N LEU A 58 12.64 -12.57 13.17
CA LEU A 58 11.60 -12.67 12.16
C LEU A 58 11.86 -11.62 11.08
N GLU A 59 12.15 -12.08 9.87
CA GLU A 59 12.26 -11.22 8.70
C GLU A 59 10.94 -11.27 7.93
N LEU A 60 10.06 -10.33 8.25
CA LEU A 60 8.79 -10.15 7.59
C LEU A 60 8.62 -8.66 7.27
N PRO A 61 8.67 -8.25 5.99
CA PRO A 61 8.58 -6.83 5.63
C PRO A 61 7.30 -6.25 6.22
N LYS A 62 7.31 -4.99 6.64
CA LYS A 62 6.10 -4.31 7.12
C LYS A 62 5.41 -3.64 5.92
N PRO A 63 4.08 -3.71 5.77
CA PRO A 63 3.37 -2.93 4.76
C PRO A 63 3.72 -1.45 4.86
N SER A 64 4.03 -0.82 3.73
CA SER A 64 4.31 0.61 3.64
C SER A 64 3.01 1.41 3.45
N ASN A 65 2.90 2.53 4.15
CA ASN A 65 1.77 3.45 3.98
C ASN A 65 2.13 4.52 2.95
N HIS A 66 1.50 4.45 1.77
CA HIS A 66 1.62 5.44 0.70
C HIS A 66 0.46 6.44 0.60
N THR A 67 -0.43 6.51 1.60
CA THR A 67 -1.48 7.54 1.66
C THR A 67 -0.94 8.98 1.58
N PRO A 68 0.19 9.35 2.23
CA PRO A 68 0.73 10.70 2.16
C PRO A 68 1.07 11.19 0.74
N GLU A 69 1.49 10.28 -0.14
CA GLU A 69 1.78 10.58 -1.54
C GLU A 69 0.52 11.00 -2.30
N TYR A 70 -0.61 10.34 -2.05
CA TYR A 70 -1.89 10.77 -2.62
C TYR A 70 -2.36 12.09 -2.03
N ASP A 71 -2.28 12.26 -0.70
CA ASP A 71 -2.72 13.50 -0.04
C ASP A 71 -1.96 14.72 -0.58
N SER A 72 -0.65 14.59 -0.77
CA SER A 72 0.19 15.64 -1.36
C SER A 72 -0.27 16.05 -2.77
N ILE A 73 -0.64 15.09 -3.64
CA ILE A 73 -1.12 15.40 -4.99
C ILE A 73 -2.55 15.94 -4.96
N ILE A 74 -3.42 15.39 -4.11
CA ILE A 74 -4.79 15.90 -3.92
C ILE A 74 -4.74 17.37 -3.51
N ASP A 75 -3.88 17.73 -2.55
CA ASP A 75 -3.70 19.11 -2.12
C ASP A 75 -3.23 19.99 -3.28
N GLN A 76 -2.21 19.57 -4.04
CA GLN A 76 -1.72 20.32 -5.20
C GLN A 76 -2.81 20.57 -6.24
N VAL A 77 -3.61 19.54 -6.55
CA VAL A 77 -4.72 19.64 -7.51
C VAL A 77 -5.85 20.53 -6.95
N ASP A 78 -6.12 20.48 -5.65
CA ASP A 78 -7.15 21.30 -5.00
C ASP A 78 -6.78 22.79 -5.02
N TRP A 79 -5.50 23.12 -4.87
CA TRP A 79 -4.96 24.48 -5.00
C TRP A 79 -4.87 24.99 -6.45
N HIS A 80 -4.90 24.10 -7.45
CA HIS A 80 -4.83 24.50 -8.86
C HIS A 80 -6.07 25.31 -9.29
N GLU A 81 -5.93 26.54 -9.77
CA GLU A 81 -7.09 27.40 -10.05
C GLU A 81 -7.87 27.02 -11.32
N ASP A 82 -7.18 26.53 -12.35
CA ASP A 82 -7.84 26.19 -13.61
C ASP A 82 -8.67 24.90 -13.53
N SER A 83 -9.70 24.84 -14.37
CA SER A 83 -10.59 23.66 -14.49
C SER A 83 -9.93 22.48 -15.21
N LEU A 84 -8.81 22.72 -15.88
CA LEU A 84 -8.05 21.77 -16.69
C LEU A 84 -6.60 21.73 -16.19
N ILE A 85 -6.02 20.55 -16.15
CA ILE A 85 -4.65 20.31 -15.67
C ILE A 85 -3.90 19.53 -16.74
N ASP A 86 -2.75 20.04 -17.15
CA ASP A 86 -1.81 19.33 -18.00
C ASP A 86 -1.02 18.32 -17.17
N LEU A 87 -1.19 17.03 -17.48
CA LEU A 87 -0.39 15.95 -16.91
C LEU A 87 0.65 15.47 -17.93
N SER A 88 1.88 15.29 -17.47
CA SER A 88 2.85 14.47 -18.17
C SER A 88 2.37 13.01 -18.27
N VAL A 89 2.97 12.23 -19.17
CA VAL A 89 2.69 10.79 -19.28
C VAL A 89 2.87 10.09 -17.94
N SER A 90 3.94 10.35 -17.21
CA SER A 90 4.21 9.75 -15.90
C SER A 90 3.16 10.13 -14.85
N GLU A 91 2.71 11.38 -14.84
CA GLU A 91 1.66 11.83 -13.92
C GLU A 91 0.32 11.20 -14.28
N PHE A 92 0.03 11.03 -15.58
CA PHE A 92 -1.16 10.32 -16.00
C PHE A 92 -1.16 8.84 -15.56
N GLU A 93 -0.04 8.13 -15.73
CA GLU A 93 0.09 6.75 -15.24
C GLU A 93 -0.13 6.67 -13.72
N ASN A 94 0.50 7.56 -12.95
CA ASN A 94 0.37 7.55 -11.48
C ASN A 94 -1.01 8.01 -10.99
N PHE A 95 -1.47 9.17 -11.43
CA PHE A 95 -2.63 9.87 -10.84
C PHE A 95 -3.94 9.35 -11.40
N VAL A 96 -3.95 8.92 -12.67
CA VAL A 96 -5.15 8.42 -13.34
C VAL A 96 -5.19 6.90 -13.39
N ARG A 97 -4.09 6.24 -13.79
CA ARG A 97 -4.04 4.76 -13.85
C ARG A 97 -3.66 4.10 -12.53
N ASP A 98 -3.37 4.89 -11.50
CA ASP A 98 -2.93 4.41 -10.20
C ASP A 98 -1.67 3.53 -10.31
N ASP A 99 -0.81 3.74 -11.30
CA ASP A 99 0.37 2.90 -11.56
C ASP A 99 1.65 3.48 -10.97
N TRP A 100 1.69 3.54 -9.64
CA TRP A 100 2.84 4.07 -8.92
C TRP A 100 4.02 3.09 -8.93
N SER A 101 5.24 3.65 -8.94
CA SER A 101 6.48 2.84 -8.88
C SER A 101 6.57 1.92 -7.65
N TRP A 102 5.96 2.33 -6.53
CA TRP A 102 5.91 1.52 -5.30
C TRP A 102 4.82 0.45 -5.31
N LYS A 103 3.83 0.52 -6.23
CA LYS A 103 2.62 -0.30 -6.19
C LYS A 103 2.94 -1.79 -6.30
N GLN A 104 3.77 -2.19 -7.25
CA GLN A 104 4.11 -3.61 -7.43
C GLN A 104 4.78 -4.21 -6.19
N SER A 105 5.72 -3.48 -5.58
CA SER A 105 6.37 -3.88 -4.32
C SER A 105 5.37 -4.01 -3.18
N PHE A 106 4.43 -3.07 -3.07
CA PHE A 106 3.36 -3.12 -2.07
C PHE A 106 2.43 -4.33 -2.25
N LEU A 107 1.99 -4.61 -3.49
CA LEU A 107 1.12 -5.76 -3.79
C LEU A 107 1.81 -7.11 -3.54
N SER A 108 3.09 -7.20 -3.90
CA SER A 108 3.91 -8.38 -3.63
C SER A 108 4.02 -8.63 -2.12
N GLY A 109 4.31 -7.60 -1.34
CA GLY A 109 4.37 -7.69 0.14
C GLY A 109 3.03 -8.09 0.75
N CYS A 110 1.91 -7.52 0.30
CA CYS A 110 0.57 -7.88 0.79
C CYS A 110 0.26 -9.37 0.61
N SER A 111 0.72 -9.96 -0.50
CA SER A 111 0.50 -11.37 -0.80
C SER A 111 1.23 -12.29 0.20
N THR A 112 2.34 -11.84 0.80
CA THR A 112 3.08 -12.63 1.80
C THR A 112 2.23 -12.93 3.04
N TYR A 113 1.37 -12.01 3.48
CA TYR A 113 0.58 -12.19 4.71
C TYR A 113 -0.77 -12.84 4.45
N ALA A 114 -1.36 -12.63 3.27
CA ALA A 114 -2.68 -13.16 2.92
C ALA A 114 -2.75 -14.70 2.97
N PHE A 115 -1.66 -15.40 2.63
CA PHE A 115 -1.58 -16.87 2.74
C PHE A 115 -1.25 -17.35 4.14
N ALA A 116 -0.48 -16.57 4.91
CA ALA A 116 -0.01 -16.95 6.23
C ALA A 116 -1.09 -16.78 7.33
N SER A 117 -2.13 -15.98 7.08
CA SER A 117 -3.30 -15.83 7.99
C SER A 117 -4.35 -16.94 7.85
N MET A 118 -4.19 -17.91 6.94
CA MET A 118 -5.11 -19.06 6.88
C MET A 118 -4.77 -20.07 7.98
N PRO A 119 -5.75 -20.52 8.80
CA PRO A 119 -5.52 -21.57 9.77
C PRO A 119 -5.12 -22.86 9.04
N LEU A 120 -4.04 -23.51 9.49
CA LEU A 120 -3.69 -24.86 9.05
C LEU A 120 -4.85 -25.80 9.40
N LYS A 121 -5.35 -26.53 8.39
CA LYS A 121 -6.33 -27.60 8.58
C LYS A 121 -5.75 -28.75 9.40
#